data_AF-A2ENV7-F1
#
_entry.id   AF-A2ENV7-F1
#
_cell.length_a   1.000
_cell.length_b   1.000
_cell.length_c   1.000
_cell.angle_alpha   90.00
_cell.angle_beta   90.00
_cell.angle_gamma   90.00
#
_symmetry.space_group_name_H-M   'P 1'
#
loop_
_entity.id
_entity.type
_entity.pdbx_description
1 polymer ?
#
loop_
_entity_poly.entity_id
_entity_poly.type
_entity_poly.pdbx_seq_one_letter_code
_entity_poly.pdbx_strand_id
1 'polypeptide(L)'
;MLFLLFSHISSIRTSVDTVRRDAHNWKLDDGRTLFHSYNHTTVQTCTMRFSSSTHYAKIFDGAKNISFTNTSGKVKLADGREAFVGNDNFLRIMSSDLEKVETYMLGYQSPYQKLKIFKEEK
;
A
#
# COMPACT_ATOMS: atom_id res chain seq x y z
N MET A 1 11.59 55.24 -16.02
CA MET A 1 10.89 54.62 -14.87
C MET A 1 10.30 53.31 -15.38
N LEU A 2 11.05 52.22 -15.25
CA LEU A 2 11.07 51.29 -14.11
C LEU A 2 10.15 50.10 -14.42
N PHE A 3 10.76 49.10 -15.05
CA PHE A 3 10.47 47.66 -15.01
C PHE A 3 9.12 47.25 -14.40
N LEU A 4 8.08 47.25 -15.22
CA LEU A 4 6.91 46.36 -15.05
C LEU A 4 7.08 45.15 -15.96
N LEU A 5 8.15 44.38 -15.74
CA LEU A 5 8.33 43.08 -16.38
C LEU A 5 8.01 42.00 -15.35
N PHE A 6 6.73 41.66 -15.31
CA PHE A 6 6.21 40.29 -15.13
C PHE A 6 7.08 39.37 -14.27
N SER A 7 7.19 39.67 -12.98
CA SER A 7 7.45 38.61 -12.00
C SER A 7 6.16 37.82 -11.75
N HIS A 8 5.62 37.19 -12.81
CA HIS A 8 4.85 35.98 -12.62
C HIS A 8 5.86 34.91 -12.18
N ILE A 9 6.23 34.96 -10.91
CA ILE A 9 6.66 33.77 -10.20
C ILE A 9 5.42 32.88 -10.24
N SER A 10 5.33 32.07 -11.29
CA SER A 10 4.43 30.93 -11.35
C SER A 10 4.80 30.08 -10.15
N SER A 11 4.11 30.28 -9.03
CA SER A 11 4.21 29.42 -7.88
C SER A 11 3.86 28.03 -8.39
N ILE A 12 4.87 27.18 -8.52
CA ILE A 12 4.69 25.78 -8.83
C ILE A 12 3.92 25.21 -7.65
N ARG A 13 2.59 25.15 -7.77
CA ARG A 13 1.75 24.55 -6.74
C ARG A 13 1.92 23.05 -6.82
N THR A 14 2.69 22.51 -5.89
CA THR A 14 2.72 21.09 -5.62
C THR A 14 1.66 20.79 -4.58
N SER A 15 0.74 19.88 -4.91
CA SER A 15 -0.21 19.31 -3.97
C SER A 15 0.22 17.89 -3.63
N VAL A 16 0.11 17.54 -2.35
CA VAL A 16 0.40 16.19 -1.85
C VAL A 16 -0.84 15.72 -1.11
N ASP A 17 -1.40 14.59 -1.55
CA ASP A 17 -2.50 13.92 -0.89
C ASP A 17 -2.06 12.53 -0.45
N THR A 18 -2.47 12.10 0.74
CA THR A 18 -2.18 10.77 1.26
C THR A 18 -3.45 10.15 1.82
N VAL A 19 -3.87 9.05 1.20
CA VAL A 19 -5.06 8.29 1.57
C VAL A 19 -4.62 6.97 2.19
N ARG A 20 -5.26 6.60 3.31
CA ARG A 20 -5.09 5.28 3.93
C ARG A 20 -6.28 4.40 3.56
N ARG A 21 -6.02 3.16 3.15
CA ARG A 21 -7.08 2.18 2.85
C ARG A 21 -6.75 0.80 3.39
N ASP A 22 -7.80 0.10 3.79
CA ASP A 22 -7.77 -1.31 4.12
C ASP A 22 -8.23 -2.07 2.86
N ALA A 23 -7.27 -2.74 2.19
CA ALA A 23 -7.51 -3.40 0.90
C ALA A 23 -8.19 -4.75 1.08
N HIS A 24 -7.69 -5.53 2.04
CA HIS A 24 -8.20 -6.86 2.35
C HIS A 24 -8.27 -7.04 3.87
N ASN A 25 -9.20 -7.86 4.32
CA ASN A 25 -9.31 -8.24 5.71
C ASN A 25 -9.70 -9.72 5.85
N TRP A 26 -9.19 -10.35 6.91
CA TRP A 26 -9.48 -11.73 7.26
C TRP A 26 -9.82 -11.82 8.74
N LYS A 27 -10.83 -12.61 9.08
CA LYS A 27 -11.16 -12.91 10.47
C LYS A 27 -10.18 -13.93 11.02
N LEU A 28 -9.64 -13.64 12.19
CA LEU A 28 -8.82 -14.58 12.95
C LEU A 28 -9.74 -15.52 13.75
N ASP A 29 -9.25 -16.72 14.05
CA ASP A 29 -9.96 -17.74 14.82
C ASP A 29 -10.31 -17.26 16.25
N ASP A 30 -9.54 -16.30 16.78
CA ASP A 30 -9.77 -15.66 18.08
C ASP A 30 -10.70 -14.44 18.03
N GLY A 31 -11.39 -14.21 16.91
CA GLY A 31 -12.36 -13.13 16.73
C GLY A 31 -11.76 -11.77 16.35
N ARG A 32 -10.42 -11.63 16.34
CA ARG A 32 -9.75 -10.42 15.85
C ARG A 32 -9.79 -10.33 14.32
N THR A 33 -9.34 -9.21 13.76
CA THR A 33 -9.30 -9.02 12.30
C THR A 33 -7.89 -8.66 11.82
N LEU A 34 -7.34 -9.47 10.92
CA LEU A 34 -6.12 -9.16 10.18
C LEU A 34 -6.47 -8.30 8.97
N PHE A 35 -5.71 -7.23 8.75
CA PHE A 35 -5.85 -6.32 7.62
C PHE A 35 -4.57 -6.28 6.81
N HIS A 36 -4.71 -6.29 5.48
CA HIS A 36 -3.72 -5.78 4.55
C HIS A 36 -4.15 -4.37 4.14
N SER A 37 -3.32 -3.39 4.46
CA SER A 37 -3.60 -1.97 4.31
C SER A 37 -2.51 -1.31 3.47
N TYR A 38 -2.80 -0.13 2.94
CA TYR A 38 -1.81 0.68 2.26
C TYR A 38 -2.03 2.17 2.47
N ASN A 39 -0.92 2.91 2.45
CA ASN A 39 -0.91 4.35 2.30
C ASN A 39 -0.62 4.67 0.84
N HIS A 40 -1.54 5.38 0.19
CA HIS A 40 -1.37 5.86 -1.17
C HIS A 40 -1.10 7.35 -1.15
N THR A 41 0.08 7.75 -1.59
CA THR A 41 0.48 9.15 -1.70
C THR A 41 0.48 9.55 -3.17
N THR A 42 -0.26 10.61 -3.49
CA THR A 42 -0.20 11.26 -4.80
C THR A 42 0.43 12.64 -4.63
N VAL A 43 1.46 12.92 -5.43
CA VAL A 43 2.07 14.24 -5.57
C VAL A 43 1.73 14.77 -6.95
N GLN A 44 1.09 15.93 -7.02
CA GLN A 44 0.72 16.58 -8.27
C GLN A 44 1.32 17.97 -8.33
N THR A 45 2.13 18.21 -9.35
CA THR A 45 2.62 19.54 -9.74
C THR A 45 1.82 20.02 -10.97
N CYS A 46 2.10 21.24 -11.44
CA CYS A 46 1.48 21.77 -12.65
C CYS A 46 1.73 20.92 -13.91
N THR A 47 2.80 20.11 -13.94
CA THR A 47 3.25 19.39 -15.13
C THR A 47 3.36 17.89 -14.93
N MET A 48 3.29 17.38 -13.70
CA MET A 48 3.53 15.98 -13.40
C MET A 48 2.60 15.48 -12.30
N ARG A 49 2.16 14.23 -12.43
CA ARG A 49 1.48 13.47 -11.38
C ARG A 49 2.30 12.23 -11.06
N PHE A 50 2.55 12.05 -9.79
CA PHE A 50 3.37 11.00 -9.22
C PHE A 50 2.54 10.29 -8.16
N SER A 51 2.48 8.97 -8.17
CA SER A 51 1.83 8.19 -7.11
C SER A 51 2.73 7.09 -6.59
N SER A 52 2.71 6.87 -5.29
CA SER A 52 3.35 5.72 -4.66
C SER A 52 2.43 5.11 -3.61
N SER A 53 2.49 3.79 -3.45
CA SER A 53 1.76 3.07 -2.41
C SER A 53 2.74 2.32 -1.53
N THR A 54 2.59 2.43 -0.21
CA THR A 54 3.32 1.61 0.77
C THR A 54 2.34 0.70 1.49
N HIS A 55 2.57 -0.61 1.37
CA HIS A 55 1.71 -1.65 1.92
C HIS A 55 2.18 -2.10 3.30
N TYR A 56 1.25 -2.47 4.17
CA TYR A 56 1.52 -2.96 5.52
C TYR A 56 0.40 -3.87 6.01
N ALA A 57 0.69 -4.67 7.05
CA ALA A 57 -0.29 -5.55 7.68
C ALA A 57 -0.48 -5.18 9.15
N LYS A 58 -1.71 -5.31 9.65
CA LYS A 58 -2.08 -5.00 11.04
C LYS A 58 -3.18 -5.94 11.54
N ILE A 59 -3.19 -6.24 12.83
CA ILE A 59 -4.29 -6.92 13.51
C ILE A 59 -5.05 -5.89 14.33
N PHE A 60 -6.37 -5.84 14.17
CA PHE A 60 -7.27 -5.08 15.04
C PHE A 60 -7.86 -6.01 16.10
N ASP A 61 -7.64 -5.67 17.37
CA ASP A 61 -8.10 -6.44 18.52
C ASP A 61 -9.45 -5.98 19.10
N GLY A 62 -10.10 -5.00 18.46
CA GLY A 62 -11.32 -4.36 18.98
C GLY A 62 -11.07 -3.01 19.64
N ALA A 63 -9.83 -2.72 20.06
CA ALA A 63 -9.44 -1.46 20.68
C ALA A 63 -8.37 -0.71 19.89
N LYS A 64 -7.38 -1.43 19.35
CA LYS A 64 -6.23 -0.84 18.64
C LYS A 64 -5.75 -1.70 17.49
N ASN A 65 -4.99 -1.05 16.62
CA ASN A 65 -4.24 -1.72 15.56
C ASN A 65 -2.84 -2.08 16.05
N ILE A 66 -2.45 -3.34 15.86
CA ILE A 66 -1.14 -3.89 16.19
C ILE A 66 -0.45 -4.25 14.88
N SER A 67 0.78 -3.80 14.67
CA SER A 67 1.54 -4.16 13.46
C SER A 67 1.72 -5.67 13.37
N PHE A 68 1.46 -6.22 12.19
CA PHE A 68 1.68 -7.65 11.89
C PHE A 68 2.90 -7.77 10.99
N THR A 69 4.00 -8.27 11.53
CA THR A 69 5.33 -8.33 10.91
C THR A 69 5.89 -9.75 11.00
N ASN A 70 7.08 -9.98 10.47
CA ASN A 70 7.74 -11.29 10.53
C ASN A 70 8.00 -11.77 11.96
N THR A 71 8.08 -10.87 12.94
CA THR A 71 8.23 -11.21 14.36
C THR A 71 6.91 -11.55 15.05
N SER A 72 5.76 -11.31 14.41
CA SER A 72 4.45 -11.63 14.99
C SER A 72 4.12 -13.12 15.00
N GLY A 73 4.89 -13.94 14.27
CA GLY A 73 4.63 -15.36 14.10
C GLY A 73 3.48 -15.64 13.13
N LYS A 74 2.97 -16.88 13.17
CA LYS A 74 1.83 -17.33 12.37
C LYS A 74 0.53 -17.18 13.16
N VAL A 75 -0.54 -16.81 12.47
CA VAL A 75 -1.90 -16.75 13.03
C VAL A 75 -2.85 -17.63 12.23
N LYS A 76 -3.84 -18.21 12.90
CA LYS A 76 -4.92 -18.97 12.26
C LYS A 76 -6.07 -18.05 11.89
N LEU A 77 -6.56 -18.21 10.67
CA LEU A 77 -7.76 -17.57 10.17
C LEU A 77 -8.99 -18.40 10.53
N ALA A 78 -10.14 -17.74 10.69
CA ALA A 78 -11.41 -18.39 11.04
C ALA A 78 -11.91 -19.35 9.93
N ASP A 79 -11.40 -19.23 8.70
CA ASP A 79 -11.67 -20.15 7.59
C ASP A 79 -10.73 -21.37 7.56
N GLY A 80 -9.89 -21.55 8.59
CA GLY A 80 -8.95 -22.66 8.72
C GLY A 80 -7.60 -22.45 8.02
N ARG A 81 -7.40 -21.33 7.30
CA ARG A 81 -6.11 -20.98 6.69
C ARG A 81 -5.11 -20.43 7.71
N GLU A 82 -3.85 -20.30 7.31
CA GLU A 82 -2.81 -19.65 8.12
C GLU A 82 -2.33 -18.36 7.46
N ALA A 83 -2.06 -17.34 8.27
CA ALA A 83 -1.45 -16.09 7.82
C ALA A 83 -0.13 -15.82 8.53
N PHE A 84 0.88 -15.36 7.79
CA PHE A 84 2.16 -14.92 8.37
C PHE A 84 2.91 -13.96 7.45
N VAL A 85 3.88 -13.24 8.01
CA VAL A 85 4.79 -12.41 7.24
C VAL A 85 6.15 -13.10 7.16
N GLY A 86 6.68 -13.29 5.96
CA GLY A 86 8.01 -13.86 5.76
C GLY A 86 9.13 -12.83 6.01
N ASN A 87 10.36 -13.32 6.13
CA ASN A 87 11.55 -12.46 6.27
C ASN A 87 11.83 -11.59 5.03
N ASP A 88 11.17 -11.91 3.91
CA ASP A 88 11.19 -11.15 2.67
C ASP A 88 10.10 -10.07 2.59
N ASN A 89 9.44 -9.78 3.72
CA ASN A 89 8.37 -8.80 3.85
C ASN A 89 7.14 -9.10 3.01
N PHE A 90 6.84 -10.36 2.72
CA PHE A 90 5.56 -10.74 2.12
C PHE A 90 4.58 -11.25 3.18
N LEU A 91 3.39 -10.65 3.24
CA LEU A 91 2.23 -11.24 3.90
C LEU A 91 1.74 -12.40 3.04
N ARG A 92 1.61 -13.58 3.64
CA ARG A 92 1.12 -14.79 2.98
C ARG A 92 -0.10 -15.30 3.70
N ILE A 93 -1.15 -15.60 2.93
CA ILE A 93 -2.33 -16.34 3.37
C ILE A 93 -2.24 -17.72 2.74
N MET A 94 -1.92 -18.74 3.54
CA MET A 94 -1.67 -20.09 3.07
C MET A 94 -2.92 -20.95 3.18
N SER A 95 -3.16 -21.75 2.16
CA SER A 95 -4.20 -22.77 2.11
C SER A 95 -3.58 -24.08 1.62
N SER A 96 -4.26 -25.20 1.90
CA SER A 96 -3.96 -26.49 1.26
C SER A 96 -4.34 -26.49 -0.22
N ASP A 97 -5.26 -25.62 -0.62
CA ASP A 97 -5.63 -25.35 -2.00
C ASP A 97 -4.75 -24.23 -2.56
N LEU A 98 -3.89 -24.56 -3.53
CA LEU A 98 -2.91 -23.61 -4.11
C LEU A 98 -3.59 -22.40 -4.75
N GLU A 99 -4.80 -22.55 -5.29
CA GLU A 99 -5.55 -21.44 -5.91
C GLU A 99 -6.02 -20.40 -4.87
N LYS A 100 -6.04 -20.79 -3.58
CA LYS A 100 -6.45 -19.93 -2.46
C LYS A 100 -5.27 -19.33 -1.69
N VAL A 101 -4.04 -19.54 -2.18
CA VAL A 101 -2.85 -18.91 -1.60
C VAL A 101 -2.78 -17.46 -2.08
N GLU A 102 -2.68 -16.53 -1.13
CA GLU A 102 -2.58 -15.10 -1.41
C GLU A 102 -1.25 -14.57 -0.90
N THR A 103 -0.62 -13.65 -1.63
CA THR A 103 0.69 -13.10 -1.26
C THR A 103 0.75 -11.61 -1.57
N TYR A 104 1.14 -10.80 -0.59
CA TYR A 104 1.18 -9.35 -0.68
C TYR A 104 2.52 -8.81 -0.21
N MET A 105 3.21 -8.03 -1.05
CA MET A 105 4.48 -7.41 -0.69
C MET A 105 4.24 -6.24 0.26
N LEU A 106 4.89 -6.24 1.42
CA LEU A 106 4.82 -5.19 2.43
C LEU A 106 6.06 -4.29 2.37
N GLY A 107 5.93 -3.04 2.83
CA GLY A 107 7.01 -2.07 2.85
C GLY A 107 7.47 -1.59 1.47
N TYR A 108 7.04 -2.26 0.39
CA TYR A 108 7.32 -1.83 -0.97
C TYR A 108 6.59 -0.54 -1.27
N GLN A 109 7.36 0.50 -1.56
CA GLN A 109 6.87 1.71 -2.17
C GLN A 109 6.92 1.51 -3.68
N SER A 110 5.77 1.25 -4.31
CA SER A 110 5.73 1.14 -5.78
C SER A 110 6.24 2.46 -6.37
N PRO A 111 7.36 2.45 -7.11
CA PRO A 111 7.95 3.67 -7.64
C PRO A 111 7.01 4.27 -8.68
N TYR A 112 7.03 5.60 -8.74
CA TYR A 112 6.22 6.42 -9.63
C TYR A 112 6.10 5.82 -11.04
N GLN A 113 4.93 5.25 -11.35
CA GLN A 113 4.66 4.71 -12.68
C GLN A 113 4.66 5.84 -13.72
N LYS A 114 5.78 6.01 -14.43
CA LYS A 114 5.75 6.55 -15.78
C LYS A 114 5.36 5.37 -16.68
N LEU A 115 4.06 5.14 -16.86
CA LEU A 115 3.55 4.21 -17.85
C LEU A 115 3.98 4.72 -19.25
N LYS A 116 5.17 4.33 -19.71
CA LYS A 116 5.47 4.29 -21.14
C LYS A 116 4.77 3.05 -21.68
N ILE A 117 3.55 3.24 -22.16
CA ILE A 117 2.93 2.27 -23.06
C ILE A 117 3.77 2.32 -24.34
N PHE A 118 4.62 1.32 -24.54
CA PHE A 118 5.19 1.08 -25.86
C PHE A 118 4.05 0.54 -26.72
N LYS A 119 3.55 1.36 -27.66
CA LYS A 119 2.87 0.82 -28.83
C LYS A 119 3.95 0.09 -29.62
N GLU A 120 3.89 -1.24 -29.66
CA GLU A 120 4.47 -1.97 -30.77
C GLU A 120 3.67 -1.59 -32.02
N GLU A 121 4.27 -0.79 -32.89
CA GLU A 121 3.82 -0.70 -34.28
C GLU A 121 4.32 -1.96 -34.99
N LYS A 122 3.39 -2.77 -35.49
CA LYS A 122 3.64 -3.83 -36.47
C LYS A 122 3.67 -3.24 -37.86
#